data_AF-A0A7S4RAZ9-F1
#
_entry.id   AF-A0A7S4RAZ9-F1
#
_cell.length_a   1.000
_cell.length_b   1.000
_cell.length_c   1.000
_cell.angle_alpha   90.00
_cell.angle_beta   90.00
_cell.angle_gamma   90.00
#
_symmetry.space_group_name_H-M   'P 1'
#
loop_
_entity.id
_entity.type
_entity.pdbx_description
1 polymer ?
#
loop_
_entity_poly.entity_id
_entity_poly.type
_entity_poly.pdbx_seq_one_letter_code
_entity_poly.pdbx_strand_id
1 'polypeptide(L)'
;KPYVRLSIDQGEEGGLCANGSVTQVVEIHRESKKEARLLELLRAEGGEGKTLIFANTKKGCAVLAERLRREGLCCGEIHGNLPQAERASALADFTRGATRCLVATDVAARGLDVEDITLVVCFDFPDSMTGGLDDYVHRIGRTGRAGRKGRAVTFFPAPEDVSGTRSAGNAYELIKVLEAAGQNVPAELRALDTGPPVSRAAKSAGKGGAKGAKGGKGPPVQPVEERPAKRLKSDGGVSVEGLPKGEIIDSISRFEDAPFCQGTLREIASLGFQKPMPIQAHGWPLILTGRDCISIAKTGSGKTLAFLLPAIHYIRKWTRKVKGTSAGLGPLALVVAPTRELATQIHGESERFANAAGCKAARRKE
;
A
#
# COMPACT_ATOMS: atom_id res chain seq x y z
N LYS A 1 10.96 -25.31 -0.42
CA LYS A 1 9.57 -25.56 -0.89
C LYS A 1 9.19 -24.38 -1.78
N PRO A 2 8.39 -24.52 -2.85
CA PRO A 2 7.88 -23.36 -3.56
C PRO A 2 7.09 -22.47 -2.59
N TYR A 3 7.10 -21.16 -2.83
CA TYR A 3 6.31 -20.25 -2.02
C TYR A 3 4.82 -20.47 -2.25
N VAL A 4 4.01 -20.13 -1.26
CA VAL A 4 2.55 -20.16 -1.34
C VAL A 4 2.05 -18.73 -1.44
N ARG A 5 1.19 -18.44 -2.42
CA ARG A 5 0.50 -17.15 -2.52
C ARG A 5 -0.89 -17.30 -1.92
N LEU A 6 -1.19 -16.49 -0.92
CA LEU A 6 -2.48 -16.36 -0.27
C LEU A 6 -3.07 -15.00 -0.65
N SER A 7 -4.24 -14.98 -1.28
CA SER A 7 -4.96 -13.75 -1.60
C SER A 7 -6.35 -13.75 -0.95
N ILE A 8 -6.75 -12.62 -0.37
CA ILE A 8 -8.08 -12.41 0.20
C ILE A 8 -8.81 -11.35 -0.62
N ASP A 9 -9.74 -11.81 -1.44
CA ASP A 9 -10.71 -10.99 -2.15
C ASP A 9 -11.91 -10.82 -1.20
N GLN A 10 -12.13 -9.62 -0.67
CA GLN A 10 -13.46 -9.35 -0.12
C GLN A 10 -14.36 -9.14 -1.33
N GLY A 11 -15.32 -10.04 -1.53
CA GLY A 11 -16.21 -10.03 -2.67
C GLY A 11 -16.85 -8.67 -2.88
N GLU A 12 -16.32 -7.95 -3.87
CA GLU A 12 -16.99 -7.31 -5.00
C GLU A 12 -15.85 -6.89 -5.95
N GLU A 13 -15.92 -7.40 -7.17
CA GLU A 13 -15.10 -7.12 -8.36
C GLU A 13 -13.61 -6.81 -8.16
N GLY A 14 -12.75 -7.69 -8.71
CA GLY A 14 -11.29 -7.56 -8.79
C GLY A 14 -10.81 -6.39 -9.66
N GLY A 15 -11.23 -5.18 -9.33
CA GLY A 15 -10.64 -3.91 -9.73
C GLY A 15 -10.17 -3.15 -8.50
N LEU A 16 -9.28 -2.20 -8.72
CA LEU A 16 -8.87 -1.18 -7.76
C LEU A 16 -10.08 -0.34 -7.31
N CYS A 17 -10.92 -0.88 -6.41
CA CYS A 17 -12.11 -0.17 -5.96
C CYS A 17 -11.72 0.84 -4.88
N ALA A 18 -11.90 2.12 -5.19
CA ALA A 18 -11.81 3.21 -4.24
C ALA A 18 -12.88 3.05 -3.15
N ASN A 19 -12.57 3.46 -1.91
CA ASN A 19 -13.50 3.37 -0.78
C ASN A 19 -14.78 4.19 -1.05
N GLY A 20 -15.97 3.58 -0.94
CA GLY A 20 -17.25 4.24 -1.18
C GLY A 20 -17.58 5.41 -0.23
N SER A 21 -16.83 5.58 0.86
CA SER A 21 -16.94 6.76 1.73
C SER A 21 -16.22 8.01 1.19
N VAL A 22 -15.50 7.90 0.07
CA VAL A 22 -14.76 9.00 -0.55
C VAL A 22 -15.48 9.48 -1.81
N THR A 23 -15.98 10.71 -1.79
CA THR A 23 -16.46 11.40 -2.99
C THR A 23 -15.24 11.79 -3.84
N GLN A 24 -15.19 11.31 -5.08
CA GLN A 24 -14.08 11.53 -5.99
C GLN A 24 -14.50 12.50 -7.09
N VAL A 25 -13.72 13.57 -7.24
CA VAL A 25 -13.88 14.58 -8.28
C VAL A 25 -12.60 14.59 -9.11
N VAL A 26 -12.74 14.41 -10.42
CA VAL A 26 -11.61 14.51 -11.36
C VAL A 26 -11.81 15.77 -12.20
N GLU A 27 -10.77 16.59 -12.28
CA GLU A 27 -10.76 17.82 -13.06
C GLU A 27 -9.56 17.77 -14.02
N ILE A 28 -9.80 18.09 -15.30
CA ILE A 28 -8.76 18.07 -16.32
C ILE A 28 -8.11 19.45 -16.33
N HIS A 29 -6.81 19.51 -16.07
CA HIS A 29 -6.08 20.78 -15.96
C HIS A 29 -4.76 20.76 -16.71
N ARG A 30 -4.44 21.89 -17.33
CA ARG A 30 -3.08 22.19 -17.74
C ARG A 30 -2.22 22.47 -16.50
N GLU A 31 -0.93 22.15 -16.58
CA GLU A 31 0.01 22.32 -15.48
C GLU A 31 0.00 23.75 -14.91
N SER A 32 -0.09 24.75 -15.79
CA SER A 32 -0.13 26.17 -15.42
C SER A 32 -1.40 26.61 -14.68
N LYS A 33 -2.46 25.81 -14.68
CA LYS A 33 -3.75 26.12 -14.06
C LYS A 33 -3.98 25.43 -12.71
N LYS A 34 -3.25 24.34 -12.44
CA LYS A 34 -3.40 23.54 -11.22
C LYS A 34 -3.22 24.35 -9.94
N GLU A 35 -2.23 25.24 -9.89
CA GLU A 35 -1.94 26.02 -8.68
C GLU A 35 -3.06 27.00 -8.33
N ALA A 36 -3.55 27.75 -9.32
CA ALA A 36 -4.69 28.65 -9.13
C ALA A 36 -5.92 27.89 -8.64
N ARG A 37 -6.20 26.74 -9.27
CA ARG A 37 -7.33 25.89 -8.87
C ARG A 37 -7.17 25.32 -7.45
N LEU A 38 -5.97 24.90 -7.08
CA LEU A 38 -5.68 24.43 -5.72
C LEU A 38 -5.95 25.53 -4.68
N LEU A 39 -5.54 26.77 -4.95
CA LEU A 39 -5.81 27.89 -4.05
C LEU A 39 -7.30 28.16 -3.88
N GLU A 40 -8.08 28.09 -4.96
CA GLU A 40 -9.54 28.17 -4.89
C GLU A 40 -10.15 27.09 -3.99
N LEU A 41 -9.72 25.83 -4.17
CA LEU A 41 -10.17 24.71 -3.35
C LEU A 41 -9.84 24.91 -1.87
N LEU A 42 -8.59 25.31 -1.56
CA LEU A 42 -8.16 25.53 -0.18
C LEU A 42 -8.89 26.70 0.49
N ARG A 43 -9.18 27.77 -0.26
CA ARG A 43 -9.99 28.89 0.23
C ARG A 43 -11.45 28.50 0.46
N ALA A 44 -12.01 27.66 -0.41
CA ALA A 44 -13.39 27.17 -0.28
C ALA A 44 -13.59 26.23 0.91
N GLU A 45 -12.57 25.47 1.32
CA GLU A 45 -12.63 24.64 2.54
C GLU A 45 -12.67 25.47 3.84
N GLY A 46 -12.40 26.78 3.79
CA GLY A 46 -12.51 27.68 4.94
C GLY A 46 -11.54 27.39 6.10
N GLY A 47 -10.59 26.47 5.93
CA GLY A 47 -9.62 26.09 6.95
C GLY A 47 -10.17 25.22 8.10
N GLU A 48 -11.44 24.81 8.06
CA GLU A 48 -12.05 23.99 9.11
C GLU A 48 -11.51 22.55 9.09
N GLY A 49 -11.27 22.02 7.89
CA GLY A 49 -10.76 20.67 7.66
C GLY A 49 -9.25 20.60 7.43
N LYS A 50 -8.70 19.38 7.45
CA LYS A 50 -7.32 19.11 7.06
C LYS A 50 -7.25 18.65 5.60
N THR A 51 -6.38 19.28 4.83
CA THR A 51 -6.12 18.94 3.44
C THR A 51 -4.75 18.29 3.26
N LEU A 52 -4.73 17.10 2.66
CA LEU A 52 -3.50 16.43 2.23
C LEU A 52 -3.35 16.53 0.71
N ILE A 53 -2.25 17.12 0.26
CA ILE A 53 -1.96 17.37 -1.15
C ILE A 53 -0.84 16.46 -1.61
N PHE A 54 -1.07 15.70 -2.67
CA PHE A 54 -0.06 14.82 -3.26
C PHE A 54 0.58 15.43 -4.49
N ALA A 55 1.91 15.50 -4.47
CA ALA A 55 2.74 15.80 -5.63
C ALA A 55 3.72 14.65 -5.89
N ASN A 56 4.09 14.43 -7.14
CA ASN A 56 4.86 13.24 -7.54
C ASN A 56 6.33 13.33 -7.10
N THR A 57 6.90 14.53 -7.07
CA THR A 57 8.34 14.72 -6.84
C THR A 57 8.62 15.47 -5.54
N LYS A 58 9.77 15.17 -4.93
CA LYS A 58 10.24 15.86 -3.72
C LYS A 58 10.41 17.37 -3.96
N LYS A 59 10.96 17.75 -5.12
CA LYS A 59 11.12 19.15 -5.53
C LYS A 59 9.77 19.82 -5.75
N GLY A 60 8.83 19.14 -6.39
CA GLY A 60 7.46 19.63 -6.57
C GLY A 60 6.76 19.90 -5.24
N CYS A 61 6.93 19.01 -4.25
CA CYS A 61 6.38 19.23 -2.91
C CYS A 61 6.92 20.51 -2.27
N ALA A 62 8.24 20.69 -2.24
CA ALA A 62 8.88 21.87 -1.65
C ALA A 62 8.45 23.17 -2.35
N VAL A 63 8.48 23.19 -3.69
CA VAL A 63 8.08 24.36 -4.49
C VAL A 63 6.61 24.70 -4.25
N LEU A 64 5.72 23.70 -4.27
CA LEU A 64 4.28 23.93 -4.08
C LEU A 64 3.99 24.45 -2.67
N ALA A 65 4.58 23.83 -1.64
CA ALA A 65 4.38 24.26 -0.26
C ALA A 65 4.91 25.69 -0.01
N GLU A 66 6.06 26.06 -0.60
CA GLU A 66 6.57 27.43 -0.53
C GLU A 66 5.60 28.43 -1.18
N ARG A 67 5.04 28.10 -2.35
CA ARG A 67 4.05 28.96 -3.03
C ARG A 67 2.79 29.13 -2.21
N LEU A 68 2.24 28.04 -1.65
CA LEU A 68 1.07 28.10 -0.77
C LEU A 68 1.33 28.98 0.48
N ARG A 69 2.53 28.90 1.07
CA ARG A 69 2.92 29.77 2.19
C ARG A 69 2.99 31.25 1.77
N ARG A 70 3.51 31.56 0.58
CA ARG A 70 3.56 32.93 0.04
C ARG A 70 2.17 33.51 -0.20
N GLU A 71 1.19 32.66 -0.53
CA GLU A 71 -0.24 33.01 -0.62
C GLU A 71 -0.93 33.11 0.75
N GLY A 72 -0.17 33.01 1.86
CA GLY A 72 -0.66 33.18 3.22
C GLY A 72 -1.27 31.91 3.86
N LEU A 73 -1.11 30.74 3.25
CA LEU A 73 -1.65 29.49 3.78
C LEU A 73 -0.69 28.79 4.74
N CYS A 74 -1.21 28.28 5.86
CA CYS A 74 -0.46 27.45 6.81
C CYS A 74 -0.24 26.03 6.26
N CYS A 75 0.78 25.89 5.42
CA CYS A 75 1.10 24.65 4.72
C CYS A 75 2.42 24.01 5.19
N GLY A 76 2.36 22.75 5.62
CA GLY A 76 3.54 21.89 5.82
C GLY A 76 3.96 21.19 4.53
N GLU A 77 5.14 20.56 4.55
CA GLU A 77 5.56 19.62 3.51
C GLU A 77 6.20 18.37 4.13
N ILE A 78 6.09 17.23 3.45
CA ILE A 78 6.77 16.00 3.84
C ILE A 78 7.26 15.23 2.60
N HIS A 79 8.58 15.12 2.47
CA HIS A 79 9.22 14.36 1.39
C HIS A 79 10.58 13.83 1.82
N GLY A 80 11.12 12.87 1.08
CA GLY A 80 12.37 12.19 1.44
C GLY A 80 13.67 12.99 1.25
N ASN A 81 13.61 14.33 1.20
CA ASN A 81 14.79 15.20 1.30
C ASN A 81 14.77 16.02 2.59
N LEU A 82 13.64 16.07 3.30
CA LEU A 82 13.58 16.70 4.61
C LEU A 82 14.29 15.82 5.65
N PRO A 83 15.08 16.43 6.54
CA PRO A 83 15.58 15.75 7.73
C PRO A 83 14.45 15.09 8.53
N GLN A 84 14.74 13.96 9.18
CA GLN A 84 13.71 13.20 9.90
C GLN A 84 13.03 14.02 11.01
N ALA A 85 13.77 14.92 11.68
CA ALA A 85 13.21 15.82 12.69
C ALA A 85 12.16 16.76 12.11
N GLU A 86 12.42 17.33 10.93
CA GLU A 86 11.47 18.20 10.22
C GLU A 86 10.26 17.41 9.73
N ARG A 87 10.46 16.19 9.20
CA ARG A 87 9.34 15.29 8.83
C ARG A 87 8.44 15.00 10.03
N ALA A 88 9.03 14.71 11.19
CA ALA A 88 8.30 14.43 12.42
C ALA A 88 7.56 15.68 12.92
N SER A 89 8.18 16.86 12.88
CA SER A 89 7.55 18.12 13.27
C SER A 89 6.37 18.46 12.35
N ALA A 90 6.57 18.43 11.03
CA ALA A 90 5.52 18.72 10.05
C ALA A 90 4.32 17.78 10.20
N LEU A 91 4.58 16.49 10.43
CA LEU A 91 3.52 15.51 10.69
C LEU A 91 2.82 15.81 12.02
N ALA A 92 3.54 16.10 13.10
CA ALA A 92 2.96 16.42 14.40
C ALA A 92 2.08 17.69 14.31
N ASP A 93 2.55 18.71 13.60
CA ASP A 93 1.80 19.95 13.37
C ASP A 93 0.53 19.71 12.56
N PHE A 94 0.59 18.86 11.54
CA PHE A 94 -0.59 18.48 10.78
C PHE A 94 -1.57 17.64 11.60
N THR A 95 -1.07 16.65 12.35
CA THR A 95 -1.91 15.80 13.21
C THR A 95 -2.61 16.59 14.31
N ARG A 96 -1.94 17.57 14.94
CA ARG A 96 -2.57 18.44 15.95
C ARG A 96 -3.39 19.60 15.38
N GLY A 97 -3.38 19.79 14.05
CA GLY A 97 -4.11 20.85 13.36
C GLY A 97 -3.47 22.24 13.44
N ALA A 98 -2.19 22.33 13.84
CA ALA A 98 -1.40 23.57 13.77
C ALA A 98 -1.11 23.96 12.32
N THR A 99 -0.95 22.98 11.44
CA THR A 99 -1.06 23.16 9.99
C THR A 99 -2.31 22.45 9.49
N ARG A 100 -3.07 23.11 8.61
CA ARG A 100 -4.30 22.56 8.01
C ARG A 100 -4.06 22.01 6.63
N CYS A 101 -2.91 22.29 6.04
CA CYS A 101 -2.52 21.84 4.72
C CYS A 101 -1.15 21.14 4.79
N LEU A 102 -1.01 19.98 4.16
CA LEU A 102 0.25 19.24 4.07
C LEU A 102 0.49 18.78 2.63
N VAL A 103 1.61 19.16 2.03
CA VAL A 103 2.04 18.65 0.72
C VAL A 103 2.97 17.46 0.90
N ALA A 104 2.73 16.34 0.20
CA ALA A 104 3.45 15.10 0.41
C ALA A 104 3.73 14.33 -0.89
N THR A 105 4.81 13.54 -0.90
CA THR A 105 5.00 12.45 -1.87
C THR A 105 4.40 11.14 -1.36
N ASP A 106 4.13 10.18 -2.26
CA ASP A 106 3.59 8.86 -1.88
C ASP A 106 4.41 8.15 -0.81
N VAL A 107 5.73 8.12 -0.98
CA VAL A 107 6.64 7.45 -0.04
C VAL A 107 6.55 8.09 1.35
N ALA A 108 6.42 9.41 1.41
CA ALA A 108 6.39 10.13 2.67
C ALA A 108 5.01 10.06 3.36
N ALA A 109 3.93 9.96 2.60
CA ALA A 109 2.57 9.80 3.12
C ALA A 109 2.18 8.34 3.43
N ARG A 110 2.96 7.35 2.96
CA ARG A 110 2.74 5.95 3.31
C ARG A 110 2.98 5.76 4.82
N GLY A 111 1.94 5.31 5.50
CA GLY A 111 1.93 5.17 6.97
C GLY A 111 1.49 6.44 7.71
N LEU A 112 1.09 7.51 7.00
CA LEU A 112 0.44 8.66 7.64
C LEU A 112 -0.91 8.20 8.22
N ASP A 113 -1.00 8.22 9.54
CA ASP A 113 -2.18 7.84 10.31
C ASP A 113 -2.80 9.10 10.93
N VAL A 114 -3.55 9.81 10.09
CA VAL A 114 -4.29 11.01 10.47
C VAL A 114 -5.73 10.75 10.08
N GLU A 115 -6.60 10.67 11.07
CA GLU A 115 -7.95 10.18 10.86
C GLU A 115 -8.92 11.25 10.35
N ASP A 116 -8.58 12.53 10.49
CA ASP A 116 -9.45 13.70 10.27
C ASP A 116 -9.08 14.52 9.03
N ILE A 117 -8.52 13.86 8.01
CA ILE A 117 -8.33 14.47 6.67
C ILE A 117 -9.69 14.55 5.99
N THR A 118 -10.18 15.77 5.72
CA THR A 118 -11.47 16.02 5.06
C THR A 118 -11.32 16.05 3.54
N LEU A 119 -10.19 16.56 3.07
CA LEU A 119 -9.89 16.73 1.65
C LEU A 119 -8.53 16.12 1.30
N VAL A 120 -8.52 15.28 0.27
CA VAL A 120 -7.30 14.88 -0.42
C VAL A 120 -7.25 15.58 -1.78
N VAL A 121 -6.12 16.19 -2.13
CA VAL A 121 -5.90 16.73 -3.47
C VAL A 121 -4.76 15.97 -4.14
N CYS A 122 -5.04 15.25 -5.22
CA CYS A 122 -4.00 14.72 -6.09
C CYS A 122 -3.60 15.83 -7.07
N PHE A 123 -2.64 16.67 -6.67
CA PHE A 123 -2.17 17.79 -7.48
C PHE A 123 -1.45 17.31 -8.76
N ASP A 124 -0.61 16.29 -8.59
CA ASP A 124 -0.11 15.51 -9.71
C ASP A 124 -0.85 14.19 -9.77
N PHE A 125 -1.33 13.78 -10.94
CA PHE A 125 -1.80 12.41 -11.11
C PHE A 125 -0.62 11.44 -10.97
N PRO A 126 -0.76 10.29 -10.29
CA PRO A 126 0.35 9.34 -10.10
C PRO A 126 0.94 8.86 -11.42
N ASP A 127 2.27 8.73 -11.44
CA ASP A 127 3.01 8.24 -12.60
C ASP A 127 2.79 6.73 -12.80
N SER A 128 2.48 6.33 -14.03
CA SER A 128 2.25 4.93 -14.41
C SER A 128 3.47 4.02 -14.16
N MET A 129 4.71 4.57 -14.13
CA MET A 129 5.92 3.79 -13.89
C MET A 129 6.20 3.47 -12.42
N THR A 130 5.64 4.21 -11.46
CA THR A 130 5.98 4.06 -10.04
C THR A 130 4.90 3.35 -9.22
N GLY A 131 3.66 3.39 -9.69
CA GLY A 131 2.53 2.78 -9.00
C GLY A 131 1.17 3.11 -9.63
N GLY A 132 1.09 4.09 -10.54
CA GLY A 132 -0.10 4.34 -11.35
C GLY A 132 -1.39 4.43 -10.54
N LEU A 133 -2.39 3.64 -10.94
CA LEU A 133 -3.68 3.61 -10.27
C LEU A 133 -3.64 3.05 -8.84
N ASP A 134 -2.70 2.17 -8.50
CA ASP A 134 -2.54 1.70 -7.11
C ASP A 134 -2.22 2.87 -6.18
N ASP A 135 -1.30 3.73 -6.60
CA ASP A 135 -0.96 4.93 -5.85
C ASP A 135 -2.14 5.91 -5.80
N TYR A 136 -2.91 6.05 -6.89
CA TYR A 136 -4.14 6.86 -6.88
C TYR A 136 -5.11 6.42 -5.77
N VAL A 137 -5.45 5.12 -5.72
CA VAL A 137 -6.35 4.58 -4.71
C VAL A 137 -5.77 4.76 -3.30
N HIS A 138 -4.47 4.59 -3.12
CA HIS A 138 -3.80 4.83 -1.84
C HIS A 138 -3.78 6.29 -1.40
N ARG A 139 -3.74 7.24 -2.34
CA ARG A 139 -3.79 8.68 -2.07
C ARG A 139 -5.17 9.08 -1.58
N ILE A 140 -6.22 8.75 -2.34
CA ILE A 140 -7.59 9.12 -2.00
C ILE A 140 -8.07 8.41 -0.72
N GLY A 141 -7.56 7.20 -0.44
CA GLY A 141 -7.81 6.46 0.81
C GLY A 141 -7.18 7.08 2.08
N ARG A 142 -6.59 8.29 1.98
CA ARG A 142 -6.17 9.08 3.15
C ARG A 142 -7.33 9.83 3.80
N THR A 143 -8.44 10.02 3.08
CA THR A 143 -9.70 10.53 3.65
C THR A 143 -10.76 9.42 3.71
N GLY A 144 -11.95 9.72 4.23
CA GLY A 144 -13.07 8.78 4.30
C GLY A 144 -12.87 7.63 5.30
N ARG A 145 -12.08 7.83 6.36
CA ARG A 145 -11.75 6.82 7.38
C ARG A 145 -12.72 6.86 8.56
N ALA A 146 -12.78 5.76 9.31
CA ALA A 146 -13.54 5.66 10.57
C ALA A 146 -15.01 6.10 10.46
N GLY A 147 -15.69 5.76 9.36
CA GLY A 147 -17.10 6.10 9.13
C GLY A 147 -17.36 7.55 8.69
N ARG A 148 -16.33 8.41 8.65
CA ARG A 148 -16.45 9.77 8.11
C ARG A 148 -16.48 9.73 6.58
N LYS A 149 -17.22 10.67 5.98
CA LYS A 149 -17.13 10.94 4.54
C LYS A 149 -15.88 11.76 4.24
N GLY A 150 -15.28 11.52 3.08
CA GLY A 150 -14.11 12.25 2.60
C GLY A 150 -14.32 12.79 1.19
N ARG A 151 -13.61 13.86 0.82
CA ARG A 151 -13.55 14.34 -0.57
C ARG A 151 -12.15 14.17 -1.13
N ALA A 152 -12.04 13.69 -2.36
CA ALA A 152 -10.80 13.64 -3.11
C ALA A 152 -10.96 14.42 -4.42
N VAL A 153 -10.13 15.43 -4.64
CA VAL A 153 -10.06 16.17 -5.92
C VAL A 153 -8.77 15.81 -6.63
N THR A 154 -8.85 15.47 -7.91
CA THR A 154 -7.72 14.98 -8.69
C THR A 154 -7.53 15.82 -9.92
N PHE A 155 -6.34 16.38 -10.10
CA PHE A 155 -5.98 17.10 -11.31
C PHE A 155 -5.38 16.11 -12.32
N PHE A 156 -6.21 15.73 -13.29
CA PHE A 156 -5.79 14.90 -14.39
C PHE A 156 -5.13 15.78 -15.47
N PRO A 157 -3.97 15.39 -16.03
CA PRO A 157 -3.29 16.22 -17.03
C PRO A 157 -4.13 16.42 -18.29
N ALA A 158 -4.18 17.66 -18.78
CA ALA A 158 -4.79 17.98 -20.06
C ALA A 158 -4.01 17.32 -21.23
N PRO A 159 -4.69 16.95 -22.34
CA PRO A 159 -4.08 16.23 -23.46
C PRO A 159 -2.89 16.95 -24.12
N GLU A 160 -2.75 18.26 -23.97
CA GLU A 160 -1.60 19.00 -24.48
C GLU A 160 -0.33 18.74 -23.64
N ASP A 161 -0.50 18.55 -22.33
CA ASP A 161 0.59 18.23 -21.39
C ASP A 161 0.89 16.71 -21.36
N VAL A 162 0.02 15.90 -21.97
CA VAL A 162 0.13 14.43 -22.08
C VAL A 162 1.29 14.01 -22.99
N SER A 163 1.64 14.78 -24.02
CA SER A 163 2.74 14.45 -24.95
C SER A 163 4.14 14.37 -24.30
N GLY A 164 4.29 14.92 -23.09
CA GLY A 164 5.52 14.88 -22.30
C GLY A 164 5.37 14.28 -20.89
N THR A 165 4.16 13.85 -20.49
CA THR A 165 3.91 13.31 -19.15
C THR A 165 3.59 11.81 -19.20
N ARG A 166 4.25 11.04 -18.33
CA ARG A 166 4.07 9.58 -18.20
C ARG A 166 2.71 9.14 -17.63
N SER A 167 1.77 10.07 -17.47
CA SER A 167 0.43 9.87 -16.87
C SER A 167 -0.67 9.62 -17.92
N ALA A 168 -0.35 9.85 -19.19
CA ALA A 168 -1.24 9.81 -20.35
C ALA A 168 -2.00 8.49 -20.60
N GLY A 169 -1.51 7.36 -20.09
CA GLY A 169 -2.06 6.03 -20.37
C GLY A 169 -3.21 5.59 -19.47
N ASN A 170 -3.59 6.39 -18.47
CA ASN A 170 -4.38 5.89 -17.34
C ASN A 170 -5.84 6.37 -17.34
N ALA A 171 -6.30 7.13 -18.35
CA ALA A 171 -7.69 7.61 -18.41
C ALA A 171 -8.68 6.43 -18.41
N TYR A 172 -8.45 5.44 -19.28
CA TYR A 172 -9.26 4.21 -19.36
C TYR A 172 -9.41 3.51 -18.01
N GLU A 173 -8.29 3.29 -17.31
CA GLU A 173 -8.32 2.57 -16.04
C GLU A 173 -8.95 3.42 -14.93
N LEU A 174 -8.69 4.73 -14.90
CA LEU A 174 -9.28 5.65 -13.93
C LEU A 174 -10.81 5.72 -14.07
N ILE A 175 -11.32 5.74 -15.31
CA ILE A 175 -12.76 5.70 -15.58
C ILE A 175 -13.38 4.47 -14.93
N LYS A 176 -12.76 3.29 -15.08
CA LYS A 176 -13.24 2.06 -14.44
C LYS A 176 -13.28 2.16 -12.91
N VAL A 177 -12.26 2.77 -12.29
CA VAL A 177 -12.24 2.98 -10.84
C VAL A 177 -13.39 3.88 -10.39
N LEU A 178 -13.65 4.97 -11.12
CA LEU A 178 -14.73 5.89 -10.81
C LEU A 178 -16.11 5.21 -10.98
N GLU A 179 -16.32 4.48 -12.07
CA GLU A 179 -17.57 3.77 -12.34
C GLU A 179 -17.85 2.67 -11.31
N ALA A 180 -16.83 1.86 -10.98
CA ALA A 180 -16.94 0.84 -9.94
C ALA A 180 -17.24 1.46 -8.55
N ALA A 181 -16.77 2.68 -8.29
CA ALA A 181 -17.06 3.42 -7.06
C ALA A 181 -18.37 4.24 -7.12
N GLY A 182 -19.16 4.11 -8.19
CA GLY A 182 -20.42 4.85 -8.38
C GLY A 182 -20.24 6.37 -8.48
N GLN A 183 -19.07 6.84 -8.91
CA GLN A 183 -18.74 8.25 -9.01
C GLN A 183 -19.11 8.83 -10.37
N ASN A 184 -19.31 10.14 -10.43
CA ASN A 184 -19.53 10.84 -11.69
C ASN A 184 -18.22 10.89 -12.50
N VAL A 185 -18.26 10.38 -13.74
CA VAL A 185 -17.13 10.45 -14.67
C VAL A 185 -17.26 11.72 -15.53
N PRO A 186 -16.30 12.67 -15.46
CA PRO A 186 -16.34 13.87 -16.30
C PRO A 186 -16.33 13.52 -17.79
N ALA A 187 -17.13 14.25 -18.58
CA ALA A 187 -17.17 14.07 -20.05
C ALA A 187 -15.79 14.29 -20.70
N GLU A 188 -15.03 15.27 -20.20
CA GLU A 188 -13.67 15.54 -20.64
C GLU A 188 -12.72 14.37 -20.37
N LEU A 189 -12.88 13.65 -19.25
CA LEU A 189 -12.07 12.46 -18.96
C LEU A 189 -12.43 11.30 -19.90
N ARG A 190 -13.72 11.12 -20.19
CA ARG A 190 -14.18 10.12 -21.17
C ARG A 190 -13.64 10.39 -22.57
N ALA A 191 -13.50 11.65 -22.96
CA ALA A 191 -12.91 12.02 -24.24
C ALA A 191 -11.42 11.64 -24.35
N LEU A 192 -10.73 11.42 -23.22
CA LEU A 192 -9.34 10.94 -23.16
C LEU A 192 -9.23 9.41 -23.14
N ASP A 193 -10.36 8.70 -23.13
CA ASP A 193 -10.36 7.24 -23.17
C ASP A 193 -9.85 6.74 -24.52
N THR A 194 -8.70 6.08 -24.49
CA THR A 194 -8.08 5.45 -25.68
C THR A 194 -8.22 3.93 -25.67
N GLY A 195 -9.01 3.37 -24.75
CA GLY A 195 -9.17 1.95 -24.52
C GLY A 195 -8.02 1.33 -23.71
N PRO A 196 -8.05 0.00 -23.51
CA PRO A 196 -7.02 -0.69 -22.75
C PRO A 196 -5.64 -0.50 -23.39
N PRO A 197 -4.56 -0.32 -22.60
CA PRO A 197 -3.22 -0.18 -23.13
C PRO A 197 -2.87 -1.41 -23.98
N VAL A 198 -2.51 -1.16 -25.23
CA VAL A 198 -2.16 -2.23 -26.17
C VAL A 198 -0.84 -2.85 -25.71
N SER A 199 -0.91 -4.08 -25.17
CA SER A 199 0.30 -4.83 -24.80
C SER A 199 1.23 -4.91 -26.02
N ARG A 200 2.46 -4.40 -25.90
CA ARG A 200 3.51 -4.49 -26.93
C ARG A 200 4.05 -5.93 -27.14
N ALA A 201 3.20 -6.94 -27.02
CA ALA A 201 3.50 -8.34 -27.28
C ALA A 201 2.74 -8.84 -28.54
N ALA A 202 2.70 -8.05 -29.61
CA ALA A 202 2.12 -8.48 -30.90
C ALA A 202 2.60 -7.64 -32.09
N LYS A 203 3.89 -7.33 -32.19
CA LYS A 203 4.49 -6.83 -33.46
C LYS A 203 5.91 -7.37 -33.65
N SER A 204 6.01 -8.66 -33.97
CA SER A 204 7.11 -9.17 -34.78
C SER A 204 6.67 -10.40 -35.58
N ALA A 205 5.68 -10.21 -36.45
CA ALA A 205 5.44 -11.13 -37.55
C ALA A 205 5.94 -10.47 -38.84
N GLY A 206 7.11 -10.92 -39.31
CA GLY A 206 7.52 -10.85 -40.72
C GLY A 206 8.42 -9.68 -41.15
N LYS A 207 9.74 -9.89 -41.18
CA LYS A 207 10.52 -10.07 -42.43
C LYS A 207 12.00 -10.33 -42.11
N GLY A 208 12.59 -11.26 -42.87
CA GLY A 208 13.86 -11.92 -42.57
C GLY A 208 15.13 -11.14 -42.85
N GLY A 209 16.25 -11.79 -42.48
CA GLY A 209 17.61 -11.36 -42.76
C GLY A 209 18.60 -12.24 -42.01
N ALA A 210 19.18 -13.22 -42.69
CA ALA A 210 20.23 -14.09 -42.16
C ALA A 210 21.57 -13.33 -42.04
N LYS A 211 22.30 -13.52 -40.93
CA LYS A 211 23.70 -14.02 -40.86
C LYS A 211 24.34 -13.81 -39.48
N GLY A 212 24.76 -14.94 -38.88
CA GLY A 212 25.95 -15.24 -38.07
C GLY A 212 26.53 -14.24 -37.05
N ALA A 213 26.69 -14.69 -35.80
CA ALA A 213 28.00 -14.85 -35.14
C ALA A 213 27.85 -15.56 -33.78
N LYS A 214 28.82 -16.43 -33.46
CA LYS A 214 28.92 -17.28 -32.26
C LYS A 214 29.29 -16.48 -31.00
N GLY A 215 28.78 -16.88 -29.84
CA GLY A 215 29.36 -16.51 -28.54
C GLY A 215 28.60 -17.04 -27.31
N GLY A 216 29.23 -17.96 -26.56
CA GLY A 216 29.08 -18.15 -25.11
C GLY A 216 27.76 -18.72 -24.54
N LYS A 217 27.69 -20.03 -24.33
CA LYS A 217 26.63 -20.68 -23.54
C LYS A 217 26.90 -20.53 -22.04
N GLY A 218 26.12 -19.70 -21.35
CA GLY A 218 25.83 -19.87 -19.92
C GLY A 218 24.77 -20.97 -19.73
N PRO A 219 24.67 -21.61 -18.55
CA PRO A 219 23.69 -22.67 -18.33
C PRO A 219 22.26 -22.12 -18.45
N PRO A 220 21.32 -22.89 -19.04
CA PRO A 220 19.98 -22.41 -19.32
C PRO A 220 19.19 -22.24 -18.01
N VAL A 221 18.74 -21.01 -17.75
CA VAL A 221 17.65 -20.76 -16.81
C VAL A 221 16.38 -21.31 -17.47
N GLN A 222 15.85 -22.41 -16.94
CA GLN A 222 14.60 -22.97 -17.44
C GLN A 222 13.45 -21.97 -17.22
N PRO A 223 12.56 -21.78 -18.20
CA PRO A 223 11.36 -20.97 -18.00
C PRO A 223 10.53 -21.61 -16.89
N VAL A 224 10.14 -20.82 -15.89
CA VAL A 224 9.18 -21.26 -14.90
C VAL A 224 7.83 -21.37 -15.63
N GLU A 225 7.39 -22.60 -15.92
CA GLU A 225 6.04 -22.84 -16.42
C GLU A 225 5.02 -22.24 -15.45
N GLU A 226 4.27 -21.24 -15.89
CA GLU A 226 3.07 -20.79 -15.21
C GLU A 226 2.07 -21.95 -15.16
N ARG A 227 1.98 -22.60 -14.00
CA ARG A 227 0.98 -23.63 -13.76
C ARG A 227 -0.36 -22.97 -13.48
N PRO A 228 -1.46 -23.44 -14.09
CA PRO A 228 -2.77 -22.84 -13.93
C PRO A 228 -3.20 -22.91 -12.45
N ALA A 229 -3.57 -21.75 -11.91
CA ALA A 229 -4.06 -21.60 -10.54
C ALA A 229 -5.33 -22.45 -10.34
N LYS A 230 -5.24 -23.53 -9.57
CA LYS A 230 -6.45 -24.18 -9.04
C LYS A 230 -6.97 -23.34 -7.88
N ARG A 231 -7.99 -22.54 -8.15
CA ARG A 231 -8.84 -21.91 -7.13
C ARG A 231 -9.42 -23.01 -6.23
N LEU A 232 -8.86 -23.17 -5.03
CA LEU A 232 -9.49 -24.00 -4.02
C LEU A 232 -10.65 -23.19 -3.45
N LYS A 233 -11.88 -23.63 -3.74
CA LYS A 233 -13.10 -23.04 -3.16
C LYS A 233 -13.11 -23.34 -1.67
N SER A 234 -12.79 -22.35 -0.84
CA SER A 234 -13.25 -22.27 0.55
C SER A 234 -13.84 -20.88 0.75
N ASP A 235 -14.96 -20.84 1.47
CA ASP A 235 -15.87 -19.70 1.62
C ASP A 235 -15.20 -18.32 1.71
N GLY A 236 -15.74 -17.35 0.95
CA GLY A 236 -15.53 -15.92 1.21
C GLY A 236 -14.37 -15.23 0.48
N GLY A 237 -13.99 -15.70 -0.73
CA GLY A 237 -13.05 -14.97 -1.61
C GLY A 237 -11.58 -15.18 -1.27
N VAL A 238 -11.23 -16.29 -0.62
CA VAL A 238 -9.84 -16.66 -0.36
C VAL A 238 -9.29 -17.51 -1.50
N SER A 239 -8.08 -17.21 -1.98
CA SER A 239 -7.35 -18.06 -2.93
C SER A 239 -5.96 -18.42 -2.41
N VAL A 240 -5.57 -19.67 -2.61
CA VAL A 240 -4.27 -20.21 -2.21
C VAL A 240 -3.63 -20.89 -3.42
N GLU A 241 -2.46 -20.42 -3.82
CA GLU A 241 -1.68 -20.95 -4.96
C GLU A 241 -0.32 -21.46 -4.48
N GLY A 242 0.24 -22.46 -5.19
CA GLY A 242 1.58 -22.99 -4.91
C GLY A 242 1.63 -24.17 -3.93
N LEU A 243 0.49 -24.68 -3.47
CA LEU A 243 0.42 -25.92 -2.70
C LEU A 243 0.65 -27.16 -3.61
N PRO A 244 1.39 -28.18 -3.12
CA PRO A 244 1.46 -29.49 -3.77
C PRO A 244 0.08 -30.08 -4.07
N LYS A 245 -0.03 -30.83 -5.16
CA LYS A 245 -1.29 -31.42 -5.60
C LYS A 245 -1.85 -32.34 -4.51
N GLY A 246 -3.05 -32.01 -4.02
CA GLY A 246 -3.76 -32.79 -2.98
C GLY A 246 -3.46 -32.36 -1.54
N GLU A 247 -2.56 -31.40 -1.32
CA GLU A 247 -2.33 -30.84 0.02
C GLU A 247 -3.42 -29.81 0.34
N ILE A 248 -4.15 -30.05 1.42
CA ILE A 248 -5.18 -29.16 1.98
C ILE A 248 -4.69 -28.76 3.36
N ILE A 249 -4.70 -27.46 3.65
CA ILE A 249 -4.34 -26.91 4.95
C ILE A 249 -5.57 -26.16 5.46
N ASP A 250 -6.14 -26.65 6.56
CA ASP A 250 -7.35 -26.10 7.14
C ASP A 250 -7.09 -24.72 7.76
N SER A 251 -8.06 -23.83 7.59
CA SER A 251 -8.03 -22.49 8.18
C SER A 251 -8.27 -22.54 9.70
N ILE A 252 -7.69 -21.60 10.42
CA ILE A 252 -7.89 -21.41 11.86
C ILE A 252 -9.14 -20.57 12.10
N SER A 253 -10.13 -21.13 12.81
CA SER A 253 -11.41 -20.46 13.06
C SER A 253 -11.42 -19.61 14.33
N ARG A 254 -10.64 -20.00 15.34
CA ARG A 254 -10.53 -19.30 16.63
C ARG A 254 -9.07 -19.04 16.99
N PHE A 255 -8.81 -18.01 17.80
CA PHE A 255 -7.43 -17.69 18.20
C PHE A 255 -6.80 -18.83 19.02
N GLU A 256 -7.60 -19.54 19.81
CA GLU A 256 -7.16 -20.64 20.67
C GLU A 256 -6.69 -21.87 19.87
N ASP A 257 -7.15 -22.02 18.62
CA ASP A 257 -6.72 -23.11 17.74
C ASP A 257 -5.31 -22.86 17.17
N ALA A 258 -4.79 -21.62 17.27
CA ALA A 258 -3.44 -21.28 16.86
C ALA A 258 -2.42 -21.68 17.94
N PRO A 259 -1.23 -22.19 17.58
CA PRO A 259 -0.22 -22.66 18.54
C PRO A 259 0.57 -21.51 19.20
N PHE A 260 -0.07 -20.37 19.45
CA PHE A 260 0.55 -19.22 20.10
C PHE A 260 0.55 -19.39 21.62
N CYS A 261 1.49 -18.74 22.30
CA CYS A 261 1.59 -18.86 23.76
C CYS A 261 0.49 -18.06 24.47
N GLN A 262 0.18 -18.42 25.72
CA GLN A 262 -0.88 -17.76 26.49
C GLN A 262 -0.69 -16.24 26.66
N GLY A 263 0.55 -15.76 26.71
CA GLY A 263 0.80 -14.32 26.73
C GLY A 263 0.33 -13.65 25.43
N THR A 264 0.67 -14.22 24.28
CA THR A 264 0.20 -13.76 22.96
C THR A 264 -1.32 -13.82 22.84
N LEU A 265 -1.96 -14.92 23.25
CA LEU A 265 -3.43 -15.06 23.16
C LEU A 265 -4.17 -14.02 24.02
N ARG A 266 -3.67 -13.74 25.23
CA ARG A 266 -4.21 -12.67 26.08
C ARG A 266 -4.05 -11.29 25.45
N GLU A 267 -2.94 -11.04 24.78
CA GLU A 267 -2.71 -9.77 24.07
C GLU A 267 -3.64 -9.61 22.86
N ILE A 268 -3.95 -10.70 22.14
CA ILE A 268 -4.97 -10.67 21.09
C ILE A 268 -6.35 -10.38 21.69
N ALA A 269 -6.70 -11.01 22.81
CA ALA A 269 -7.98 -10.78 23.47
C ALA A 269 -8.12 -9.33 23.97
N SER A 270 -7.04 -8.70 24.44
CA SER A 270 -7.04 -7.30 24.90
C SER A 270 -7.34 -6.30 23.78
N LEU A 271 -7.13 -6.69 22.51
CA LEU A 271 -7.47 -5.90 21.32
C LEU A 271 -8.96 -5.96 20.93
N GLY A 272 -9.76 -6.81 21.58
CA GLY A 272 -11.20 -6.91 21.32
C GLY A 272 -11.57 -7.65 20.03
N PHE A 273 -10.63 -8.34 19.38
CA PHE A 273 -10.94 -9.18 18.22
C PHE A 273 -11.67 -10.46 18.67
N GLN A 274 -12.80 -10.77 18.05
CA GLN A 274 -13.57 -12.00 18.35
C GLN A 274 -13.01 -13.24 17.66
N LYS A 275 -12.45 -13.08 16.45
CA LYS A 275 -11.88 -14.16 15.64
C LYS A 275 -10.76 -13.65 14.74
N PRO A 276 -9.84 -14.53 14.27
CA PRO A 276 -8.79 -14.14 13.34
C PRO A 276 -9.36 -13.54 12.05
N MET A 277 -8.70 -12.51 11.52
CA MET A 277 -9.06 -11.98 10.19
C MET A 277 -8.74 -13.03 9.09
N PRO A 278 -9.41 -13.01 7.92
CA PRO A 278 -9.22 -14.05 6.91
C PRO A 278 -7.77 -14.30 6.50
N ILE A 279 -6.95 -13.24 6.36
CA ILE A 279 -5.52 -13.39 6.03
C ILE A 279 -4.73 -14.07 7.15
N GLN A 280 -5.14 -13.91 8.41
CA GLN A 280 -4.53 -14.53 9.58
C GLN A 280 -4.98 -15.98 9.70
N ALA A 281 -6.29 -16.22 9.61
CA ALA A 281 -6.92 -17.54 9.68
C ALA A 281 -6.32 -18.53 8.68
N HIS A 282 -6.08 -18.08 7.44
CA HIS A 282 -5.48 -18.91 6.39
C HIS A 282 -3.95 -18.81 6.37
N GLY A 283 -3.39 -17.65 6.71
CA GLY A 283 -1.95 -17.41 6.66
C GLY A 283 -1.17 -18.14 7.75
N TRP A 284 -1.66 -18.15 8.99
CA TRP A 284 -0.97 -18.80 10.11
C TRP A 284 -0.69 -20.29 9.88
N PRO A 285 -1.68 -21.15 9.53
CA PRO A 285 -1.40 -22.57 9.34
C PRO A 285 -0.43 -22.80 8.15
N LEU A 286 -0.47 -21.96 7.11
CA LEU A 286 0.50 -22.00 6.00
C LEU A 286 1.91 -21.65 6.47
N ILE A 287 2.09 -20.50 7.13
CA ILE A 287 3.39 -19.98 7.55
C ILE A 287 4.01 -20.88 8.63
N LEU A 288 3.21 -21.40 9.56
CA LEU A 288 3.66 -22.28 10.65
C LEU A 288 4.14 -23.66 10.17
N THR A 289 3.91 -24.02 8.91
CA THR A 289 4.54 -25.20 8.27
C THR A 289 5.97 -24.95 7.77
N GLY A 290 6.50 -23.74 7.96
CA GLY A 290 7.83 -23.31 7.52
C GLY A 290 7.91 -23.09 6.01
N ARG A 291 6.80 -22.68 5.38
CA ARG A 291 6.75 -22.34 3.95
C ARG A 291 6.92 -20.84 3.77
N ASP A 292 7.58 -20.48 2.67
CA ASP A 292 7.59 -19.10 2.20
C ASP A 292 6.18 -18.72 1.75
N CYS A 293 5.68 -17.56 2.21
CA CYS A 293 4.32 -17.14 1.94
C CYS A 293 4.27 -15.68 1.46
N ILE A 294 3.53 -15.44 0.39
CA ILE A 294 3.15 -14.11 -0.06
C ILE A 294 1.68 -13.91 0.29
N SER A 295 1.36 -12.83 1.00
CA SER A 295 -0.01 -12.49 1.40
C SER A 295 -0.48 -11.23 0.71
N ILE A 296 -1.56 -11.33 -0.05
CA ILE A 296 -2.19 -10.24 -0.81
C ILE A 296 -3.56 -9.98 -0.18
N ALA A 297 -3.72 -8.80 0.41
CA ALA A 297 -4.99 -8.35 0.98
C ALA A 297 -4.96 -6.82 1.10
N LYS A 298 -6.12 -6.18 1.22
CA LYS A 298 -6.22 -4.72 1.45
C LYS A 298 -5.52 -4.27 2.73
N THR A 299 -5.23 -2.98 2.83
CA THR A 299 -4.71 -2.36 4.06
C THR A 299 -5.75 -2.50 5.17
N GLY A 300 -5.30 -2.70 6.41
CA GLY A 300 -6.19 -2.97 7.55
C GLY A 300 -6.62 -4.44 7.69
N SER A 301 -6.35 -5.32 6.72
CA SER A 301 -6.73 -6.75 6.81
C SER A 301 -5.91 -7.57 7.82
N GLY A 302 -5.01 -6.96 8.60
CA GLY A 302 -4.23 -7.68 9.61
C GLY A 302 -2.98 -8.40 9.13
N LYS A 303 -2.46 -8.06 7.94
CA LYS A 303 -1.25 -8.66 7.34
C LYS A 303 -0.05 -8.65 8.30
N THR A 304 0.16 -7.56 9.03
CA THR A 304 1.28 -7.43 9.98
C THR A 304 1.30 -8.57 11.00
N LEU A 305 0.17 -8.82 11.69
CA LEU A 305 0.07 -9.92 12.65
C LEU A 305 -0.01 -11.31 12.00
N ALA A 306 -0.40 -11.39 10.72
CA ALA A 306 -0.33 -12.64 9.97
C ALA A 306 1.12 -13.17 9.89
N PHE A 307 2.12 -12.29 9.81
CA PHE A 307 3.54 -12.67 9.77
C PHE A 307 4.25 -12.56 11.12
N LEU A 308 3.93 -11.54 11.94
CA LEU A 308 4.62 -11.33 13.22
C LEU A 308 4.37 -12.47 14.21
N LEU A 309 3.14 -12.97 14.34
CA LEU A 309 2.82 -13.99 15.34
C LEU A 309 3.50 -15.35 15.05
N PRO A 310 3.50 -15.86 13.81
CA PRO A 310 4.31 -17.04 13.47
C PRO A 310 5.81 -16.83 13.70
N ALA A 311 6.36 -15.64 13.38
CA ALA A 311 7.77 -15.34 13.64
C ALA A 311 8.10 -15.39 15.14
N ILE A 312 7.28 -14.76 15.97
CA ILE A 312 7.41 -14.80 17.45
C ILE A 312 7.28 -16.22 17.98
N HIS A 313 6.36 -17.02 17.44
CA HIS A 313 6.23 -18.44 17.78
C HIS A 313 7.53 -19.21 17.52
N TYR A 314 8.13 -19.03 16.33
CA TYR A 314 9.39 -19.68 15.97
C TYR A 314 10.56 -19.23 16.84
N ILE A 315 10.70 -17.93 17.09
CA ILE A 315 11.71 -17.37 18.01
C ILE A 315 11.61 -18.07 19.37
N ARG A 316 10.41 -18.10 19.96
CA ARG A 316 10.18 -18.72 21.27
C ARG A 316 10.48 -20.22 21.27
N LYS A 317 10.15 -20.92 20.18
CA LYS A 317 10.44 -22.36 20.01
C LYS A 317 11.94 -22.63 19.92
N TRP A 318 12.69 -21.80 19.18
CA TRP A 318 14.14 -21.92 19.05
C TRP A 318 14.89 -21.51 20.32
N THR A 319 14.51 -20.40 20.95
CA THR A 319 15.11 -19.97 22.22
C THR A 319 14.98 -21.04 23.31
N ARG A 320 13.86 -21.76 23.38
CA ARG A 320 13.69 -22.90 24.30
C ARG A 320 14.66 -24.06 24.03
N LYS A 321 15.03 -24.30 22.77
CA LYS A 321 15.99 -25.36 22.41
C LYS A 321 17.43 -25.01 22.75
N VAL A 322 17.76 -23.71 22.81
CA VAL A 322 19.13 -23.22 22.99
C VAL A 322 19.39 -22.76 24.44
N LYS A 323 18.38 -22.83 25.32
CA LYS A 323 18.59 -22.64 26.77
C LYS A 323 19.58 -23.68 27.29
N GLY A 324 20.80 -23.23 27.60
CA GLY A 324 21.92 -24.06 28.08
C GLY A 324 23.26 -23.75 27.40
N THR A 325 23.29 -23.00 26.30
CA THR A 325 24.54 -22.60 25.65
C THR A 325 24.91 -21.16 26.00
N SER A 326 26.20 -20.92 26.31
CA SER A 326 26.75 -19.60 26.68
C SER A 326 26.79 -18.57 25.54
N ALA A 327 26.40 -18.97 24.31
CA ALA A 327 26.33 -18.06 23.18
C ALA A 327 24.97 -17.34 23.16
N GLY A 328 25.00 -16.02 23.29
CA GLY A 328 23.80 -15.19 23.09
C GLY A 328 23.21 -15.44 21.70
N LEU A 329 21.91 -15.72 21.64
CA LEU A 329 21.18 -15.77 20.38
C LEU A 329 21.14 -14.35 19.82
N GLY A 330 21.85 -14.10 18.72
CA GLY A 330 21.69 -12.89 17.93
C GLY A 330 20.25 -12.71 17.41
N PRO A 331 19.99 -11.72 16.55
CA PRO A 331 18.67 -11.53 15.97
C PRO A 331 18.21 -12.79 15.21
N LEU A 332 17.08 -13.37 15.62
CA LEU A 332 16.51 -14.60 15.04
C LEU A 332 15.50 -14.34 13.91
N ALA A 333 15.03 -13.10 13.79
CA ALA A 333 14.15 -12.66 12.72
C ALA A 333 14.51 -11.22 12.33
N LEU A 334 14.44 -10.95 11.02
CA LEU A 334 14.60 -9.61 10.46
C LEU A 334 13.30 -9.22 9.75
N VAL A 335 12.73 -8.07 10.14
CA VAL A 335 11.59 -7.48 9.44
C VAL A 335 12.08 -6.29 8.65
N VAL A 336 11.84 -6.31 7.34
CA VAL A 336 12.23 -5.24 6.42
C VAL A 336 10.97 -4.48 6.01
N ALA A 337 11.02 -3.15 6.06
CA ALA A 337 9.93 -2.29 5.66
C ALA A 337 10.44 -1.19 4.69
N PRO A 338 9.63 -0.77 3.71
CA PRO A 338 10.05 0.20 2.69
C PRO A 338 10.23 1.63 3.21
N THR A 339 9.65 1.98 4.37
CA THR A 339 9.74 3.33 4.95
C THR A 339 10.00 3.26 6.46
N ARG A 340 10.63 4.31 7.01
CA ARG A 340 10.91 4.42 8.46
C ARG A 340 9.62 4.49 9.27
N GLU A 341 8.60 5.14 8.73
CA GLU A 341 7.29 5.32 9.36
C GLU A 341 6.58 3.97 9.49
N LEU A 342 6.55 3.19 8.40
CA LEU A 342 6.01 1.83 8.43
C LEU A 342 6.85 0.91 9.34
N ALA A 343 8.17 1.05 9.34
CA ALA A 343 9.03 0.32 10.28
C ALA A 343 8.72 0.69 11.75
N THR A 344 8.36 1.94 12.02
CA THR A 344 7.97 2.40 13.36
C THR A 344 6.63 1.78 13.79
N GLN A 345 5.65 1.76 12.89
CA GLN A 345 4.35 1.11 13.13
C GLN A 345 4.50 -0.39 13.37
N ILE A 346 5.26 -1.09 12.51
CA ILE A 346 5.55 -2.52 12.66
C ILE A 346 6.30 -2.77 13.97
N HIS A 347 7.23 -1.90 14.36
CA HIS A 347 7.96 -2.05 15.61
C HIS A 347 7.06 -1.93 16.84
N GLY A 348 6.10 -0.99 16.87
CA GLY A 348 5.15 -0.87 17.98
C GLY A 348 4.31 -2.15 18.16
N GLU A 349 3.79 -2.71 17.05
CA GLU A 349 3.12 -4.01 17.07
C GLU A 349 4.06 -5.15 17.50
N SER A 350 5.30 -5.15 16.98
CA SER A 350 6.29 -6.18 17.31
C SER A 350 6.67 -6.15 18.78
N GLU A 351 6.89 -4.97 19.38
CA GLU A 351 7.26 -4.82 20.78
C GLU A 351 6.15 -5.30 21.70
N ARG A 352 4.90 -4.91 21.42
CA ARG A 352 3.72 -5.35 22.15
C ARG A 352 3.62 -6.87 22.21
N PHE A 353 3.62 -7.54 21.05
CA PHE A 353 3.46 -9.00 21.00
C PHE A 353 4.72 -9.77 21.40
N ALA A 354 5.91 -9.22 21.16
CA ALA A 354 7.17 -9.83 21.61
C ALA A 354 7.22 -9.86 23.14
N ASN A 355 6.90 -8.74 23.81
CA ASN A 355 6.86 -8.65 25.26
C ASN A 355 5.87 -9.67 25.86
N ALA A 356 4.66 -9.74 25.29
CA ALA A 356 3.66 -10.73 25.69
C ALA A 356 4.16 -12.18 25.54
N ALA A 357 5.01 -12.47 24.56
CA ALA A 357 5.58 -13.79 24.33
C ALA A 357 6.89 -14.08 25.10
N GLY A 358 7.42 -13.10 25.84
CA GLY A 358 8.74 -13.18 26.51
C GLY A 358 9.92 -13.08 25.53
N CYS A 359 9.72 -12.42 24.40
CA CYS A 359 10.73 -12.09 23.40
C CYS A 359 11.07 -10.60 23.47
N LYS A 360 12.14 -10.18 22.77
CA LYS A 360 12.50 -8.76 22.63
C LYS A 360 12.40 -8.37 21.17
N ALA A 361 11.83 -7.19 20.90
CA ALA A 361 11.89 -6.55 19.60
C ALA A 361 12.84 -5.37 19.67
N ALA A 362 13.64 -5.17 18.63
CA ALA A 362 14.49 -4.00 18.50
C ALA A 362 14.33 -3.45 17.08
N ARG A 363 14.41 -2.13 16.97
CA ARG A 363 14.46 -1.42 15.70
C ARG A 363 15.76 -0.65 15.64
N ARG A 364 16.46 -0.73 14.51
CA ARG A 364 17.65 0.09 14.27
C ARG A 364 17.25 1.57 14.32
N LYS A 365 17.83 2.31 15.26
CA LYS A 365 17.77 3.78 15.31
C LYS A 365 18.93 4.28 14.47
N GLU A 366 18.63 4.83 13.28
CA GLU A 366 19.60 5.61 12.49
C GLU A 366 19.34 7.10 12.67
#